data_AF-A0A2H5ZEZ8-F1
#
_entry.id   AF-A0A2H5ZEZ8-F1
#
_cell.length_a   1.000
_cell.length_b   1.000
_cell.length_c   1.000
_cell.angle_alpha   90.00
_cell.angle_beta   90.00
_cell.angle_gamma   90.00
#
_symmetry.space_group_name_H-M   'P 1'
#
loop_
_entity.id
_entity.type
_entity.pdbx_description
1 polymer ?
#
loop_
_entity_poly.entity_id
_entity_poly.type
_entity_poly.pdbx_seq_one_letter_code
_entity_poly.pdbx_strand_id
1 'polypeptide(L)'
;MPPLQRLGVAGWLAAAVLAAAGACGRETAVETPRILSASAERSVSEAGVAEVRTRIRVQFDREFRTVRRDIPLASYFKVVLALPSGERELFVQQAERPAGRDDVVELVVEAVVSEGSRVAVERRAFVPGATDQLEARIEGGFPLLQAALANGPWQFTDPAVIEVRRTPKVTEADRDPAVMREELRAHLRARGASATVETAALSLYDAIPPPLVPSAKARAALAALTGTFAQPAIAWLLTDENCTGQPASIVFAPPPEYPEMLARVTHDSGGRRTIWLNPRLEGERLEFLMPLLAHEAIHCDTFDGRWEEVAATAFDAFLYLRLVAAIPDLALEGTPMARSLNIDLLAFLNSGRWVPESVGVLPSPKVENALPGSTSEARSFGDYVIQAYDMVRFNESPTEELARQYVRALAGIAGVPEGDPFQLAYLDRLLGQAAHPAVLGSAIDALRLAPAQ
;
A
#
# COMPACT_ATOMS: atom_id res chain seq x y z
N MET A 1 -41.86 -102.44 32.62
CA MET A 1 -41.10 -101.62 33.59
C MET A 1 -40.15 -100.71 32.79
N PRO A 2 -39.93 -99.46 33.24
CA PRO A 2 -39.93 -98.18 32.48
C PRO A 2 -38.51 -97.74 31.98
N PRO A 3 -38.24 -96.51 31.46
CA PRO A 3 -39.07 -95.33 31.11
C PRO A 3 -38.92 -94.85 29.63
N LEU A 4 -39.89 -94.19 28.97
CA LEU A 4 -40.26 -92.75 28.99
C LEU A 4 -39.09 -91.75 28.85
N GLN A 5 -38.90 -91.18 27.65
CA GLN A 5 -38.49 -89.79 27.47
C GLN A 5 -39.18 -89.18 26.23
N ARG A 6 -39.99 -88.15 26.50
CA ARG A 6 -40.54 -87.19 25.53
C ARG A 6 -39.51 -86.09 25.29
N LEU A 7 -39.32 -85.68 24.04
CA LEU A 7 -38.91 -84.34 23.57
C LEU A 7 -39.24 -84.38 22.05
N GLY A 8 -40.07 -83.54 21.44
CA GLY A 8 -40.47 -82.17 21.76
C GLY A 8 -40.34 -81.40 20.45
N VAL A 9 -41.45 -81.31 19.71
CA VAL A 9 -41.59 -80.55 18.46
C VAL A 9 -41.35 -79.07 18.76
N ALA A 10 -40.23 -78.50 18.31
CA ALA A 10 -40.01 -77.05 18.29
C ALA A 10 -38.85 -76.72 17.33
N GLY A 11 -39.10 -76.82 16.03
CA GLY A 11 -38.05 -76.64 15.02
C GLY A 11 -38.48 -75.84 13.80
N TRP A 12 -39.41 -74.87 13.91
CA TRP A 12 -39.86 -74.08 12.75
C TRP A 12 -40.28 -72.63 13.06
N LEU A 13 -39.73 -71.99 14.11
CA LEU A 13 -40.06 -70.58 14.43
C LEU A 13 -38.87 -69.65 14.73
N ALA A 14 -37.63 -70.13 14.63
CA ALA A 14 -36.44 -69.28 14.86
C ALA A 14 -35.82 -68.69 13.57
N ALA A 15 -36.19 -69.19 12.39
CA ALA A 15 -35.59 -68.74 11.12
C ALA A 15 -36.30 -67.52 10.48
N ALA A 16 -37.50 -67.15 10.95
CA ALA A 16 -38.27 -66.03 10.37
C ALA A 16 -38.03 -64.68 11.05
N VAL A 17 -37.41 -64.64 12.25
CA VAL A 17 -37.16 -63.38 12.98
C VAL A 17 -35.75 -62.83 12.76
N LEU A 18 -34.78 -63.66 12.35
CA LEU A 18 -33.43 -63.19 12.00
C LEU A 18 -33.28 -62.70 10.56
N ALA A 19 -34.26 -62.93 9.68
CA ALA A 19 -34.26 -62.38 8.33
C ALA A 19 -34.93 -60.99 8.23
N ALA A 20 -35.62 -60.53 9.28
CA ALA A 20 -36.26 -59.21 9.34
C ALA A 20 -35.41 -58.14 10.06
N ALA A 21 -34.32 -58.51 10.73
CA ALA A 21 -33.40 -57.57 11.38
C ALA A 21 -32.24 -57.12 10.46
N GLY A 22 -32.08 -57.73 9.28
CA GLY A 22 -31.07 -57.33 8.28
C GLY A 22 -31.58 -56.35 7.22
N ALA A 23 -32.85 -55.92 7.31
CA ALA A 23 -33.50 -55.06 6.31
C ALA A 23 -33.85 -53.64 6.83
N CYS A 24 -33.41 -53.28 8.04
CA CYS A 24 -33.52 -51.93 8.58
C CYS A 24 -32.12 -51.44 8.94
N GLY A 25 -31.59 -50.50 8.16
CA GLY A 25 -30.29 -49.88 8.44
C GLY A 25 -29.30 -49.85 7.28
N ARG A 26 -29.74 -49.84 6.02
CA ARG A 26 -29.01 -49.02 5.05
C ARG A 26 -29.37 -47.59 5.36
N GLU A 27 -28.65 -46.96 6.29
CA GLU A 27 -28.41 -45.53 6.16
C GLU A 27 -27.86 -45.36 4.75
N THR A 28 -28.71 -44.93 3.82
CA THR A 28 -28.24 -44.36 2.57
C THR A 28 -27.32 -43.23 3.00
N ALA A 29 -26.01 -43.44 2.90
CA ALA A 29 -25.02 -42.41 3.14
C ALA A 29 -25.47 -41.20 2.33
N VAL A 30 -25.95 -40.16 3.02
CA VAL A 30 -26.40 -38.94 2.36
C VAL A 30 -25.19 -38.40 1.65
N GLU A 31 -25.18 -38.53 0.32
CA GLU A 31 -24.03 -38.19 -0.49
C GLU A 31 -23.81 -36.68 -0.35
N THR A 32 -22.74 -36.32 0.37
CA THR A 32 -22.46 -34.92 0.70
C THR A 32 -22.00 -34.21 -0.58
N PRO A 33 -22.57 -33.04 -0.93
CA PRO A 33 -22.09 -32.23 -2.04
C PRO A 33 -20.59 -31.96 -1.91
N ARG A 34 -19.87 -31.94 -3.03
CA ARG A 34 -18.45 -31.60 -3.09
C ARG A 34 -18.29 -30.20 -3.65
N ILE A 35 -17.32 -29.45 -3.14
CA ILE A 35 -16.94 -28.17 -3.74
C ILE A 35 -16.13 -28.47 -5.01
N LEU A 36 -16.61 -27.99 -6.16
CA LEU A 36 -15.90 -28.06 -7.43
C LEU A 36 -14.90 -26.91 -7.58
N SER A 37 -15.33 -25.71 -7.22
CA SER A 37 -14.48 -24.51 -7.29
C SER A 37 -14.95 -23.44 -6.32
N ALA A 38 -14.04 -22.55 -5.95
CA ALA A 38 -14.33 -21.31 -5.26
C ALA A 38 -13.55 -20.18 -5.95
N SER A 39 -14.20 -19.05 -6.22
CA SER A 39 -13.57 -17.89 -6.87
C SER A 39 -13.94 -16.61 -6.14
N ALA A 40 -13.00 -15.68 -6.03
CA ALA A 40 -13.17 -14.38 -5.41
C ALA A 40 -13.21 -13.28 -6.47
N GLU A 41 -14.11 -12.31 -6.26
CA GLU A 41 -14.17 -11.07 -7.00
C GLU A 41 -14.32 -9.92 -6.00
N ARG A 42 -13.42 -8.94 -6.10
CA ARG A 42 -13.49 -7.76 -5.24
C ARG A 42 -14.66 -6.87 -5.67
N SER A 43 -15.41 -6.39 -4.68
CA SER A 43 -16.49 -5.44 -4.92
C SER A 43 -15.95 -4.07 -5.29
N VAL A 44 -16.63 -3.41 -6.21
CA VAL A 44 -16.37 -2.04 -6.64
C VAL A 44 -17.68 -1.29 -6.53
N SER A 45 -17.65 -0.12 -5.92
CA SER A 45 -18.83 0.74 -5.79
C SER A 45 -19.30 1.27 -7.16
N GLU A 46 -20.51 1.83 -7.22
CA GLU A 46 -21.04 2.44 -8.45
C GLU A 46 -20.16 3.57 -9.00
N ALA A 47 -19.42 4.26 -8.12
CA ALA A 47 -18.47 5.32 -8.49
C ALA A 47 -17.12 4.79 -9.01
N GLY A 48 -16.93 3.46 -9.09
CA GLY A 48 -15.68 2.83 -9.51
C GLY A 48 -14.60 2.75 -8.41
N VAL A 49 -14.94 3.05 -7.16
CA VAL A 49 -14.02 2.96 -6.02
C VAL A 49 -13.96 1.51 -5.52
N ALA A 50 -12.75 0.99 -5.35
CA ALA A 50 -12.53 -0.38 -4.90
C ALA A 50 -12.89 -0.55 -3.42
N GLU A 51 -13.75 -1.52 -3.10
CA GLU A 51 -14.22 -1.74 -1.72
C GLU A 51 -13.32 -2.74 -0.99
N VAL A 52 -13.24 -2.63 0.34
CA VAL A 52 -12.64 -3.68 1.19
C VAL A 52 -13.70 -4.74 1.48
N ARG A 53 -14.21 -5.32 0.40
CA ARG A 53 -15.28 -6.32 0.37
C ARG A 53 -15.05 -7.26 -0.80
N THR A 54 -15.23 -8.56 -0.57
CA THR A 54 -15.08 -9.59 -1.60
C THR A 54 -16.32 -10.45 -1.67
N ARG A 55 -16.80 -10.71 -2.89
CA ARG A 55 -17.78 -11.75 -3.20
C ARG A 55 -17.05 -13.03 -3.55
N ILE A 56 -17.39 -14.13 -2.89
CA ILE A 56 -16.82 -15.45 -3.15
C ILE A 56 -17.92 -16.35 -3.69
N ARG A 57 -17.74 -16.86 -4.91
CA ARG A 57 -18.65 -17.81 -5.53
C ARG A 57 -18.14 -19.23 -5.30
N VAL A 58 -18.92 -20.04 -4.59
CA VAL A 58 -18.64 -21.45 -4.32
C VAL A 58 -19.56 -22.32 -5.17
N GLN A 59 -18.98 -23.13 -6.04
CA GLN A 59 -19.69 -24.07 -6.91
C GLN A 59 -19.63 -25.47 -6.33
N PHE A 60 -20.77 -26.13 -6.22
CA PHE A 60 -20.88 -27.52 -5.80
C PHE A 60 -21.13 -28.45 -6.99
N ASP A 61 -20.85 -29.75 -6.82
CA ASP A 61 -21.07 -30.77 -7.85
C ASP A 61 -22.54 -31.11 -8.11
N ARG A 62 -23.42 -30.68 -7.22
CA ARG A 62 -24.87 -30.92 -7.25
C ARG A 62 -25.63 -29.87 -6.46
N GLU A 63 -26.93 -29.78 -6.75
CA GLU A 63 -27.86 -29.00 -5.95
C GLU A 63 -27.99 -29.57 -4.53
N PHE A 64 -28.18 -28.69 -3.55
CA PHE A 64 -28.38 -29.11 -2.16
C PHE A 64 -29.27 -28.17 -1.38
N ARG A 65 -29.81 -28.67 -0.27
CA ARG A 65 -30.51 -27.87 0.74
C ARG A 65 -29.86 -28.10 2.10
N THR A 66 -29.88 -27.06 2.94
CA THR A 66 -29.40 -27.21 4.30
C THR A 66 -30.36 -28.09 5.10
N VAL A 67 -29.80 -28.92 5.99
CA VAL A 67 -30.57 -29.77 6.91
C VAL A 67 -31.47 -28.92 7.81
N ARG A 68 -30.91 -27.82 8.34
CA ARG A 68 -31.63 -26.85 9.16
C ARG A 68 -31.86 -25.57 8.39
N ARG A 69 -33.13 -25.19 8.26
CA ARG A 69 -33.60 -23.97 7.56
C ARG A 69 -33.65 -22.74 8.46
N ASP A 70 -33.60 -22.94 9.76
CA ASP A 70 -33.65 -21.90 10.78
C ASP A 70 -32.27 -21.33 11.12
N ILE A 71 -31.20 -22.00 10.69
CA ILE A 71 -29.83 -21.47 10.75
C ILE A 71 -29.55 -20.69 9.46
N PRO A 72 -29.09 -19.43 9.55
CA PRO A 72 -28.66 -18.66 8.38
C PRO A 72 -27.58 -19.40 7.58
N LEU A 73 -27.68 -19.35 6.25
CA LEU A 73 -26.74 -20.06 5.37
C LEU A 73 -25.28 -19.67 5.65
N ALA A 74 -25.03 -18.39 5.94
CA ALA A 74 -23.70 -17.86 6.22
C ALA A 74 -23.02 -18.54 7.41
N SER A 75 -23.79 -18.99 8.41
CA SER A 75 -23.25 -19.61 9.63
C SER A 75 -22.59 -20.98 9.39
N TYR A 76 -22.77 -21.57 8.20
CA TYR A 76 -22.10 -22.81 7.83
C TYR A 76 -20.78 -22.59 7.10
N PHE A 77 -20.46 -21.35 6.72
CA PHE A 77 -19.28 -21.03 5.95
C PHE A 77 -18.28 -20.22 6.76
N LYS A 78 -17.01 -20.48 6.50
CA LYS A 78 -15.87 -19.69 6.97
C LYS A 78 -14.96 -19.40 5.80
N VAL A 79 -14.27 -18.27 5.87
CA VAL A 79 -13.17 -17.96 4.95
C VAL A 79 -11.90 -17.87 5.77
N VAL A 80 -10.89 -18.65 5.41
CA VAL A 80 -9.56 -18.54 6.02
C VAL A 80 -8.72 -17.71 5.08
N LEU A 81 -8.47 -16.47 5.50
CA LEU A 81 -7.69 -15.48 4.78
C LEU A 81 -6.20 -15.75 4.98
N ALA A 82 -5.45 -15.88 3.89
CA ALA A 82 -4.00 -15.96 3.96
C ALA A 82 -3.40 -14.55 4.15
N LEU A 83 -2.41 -14.42 5.02
CA LEU A 83 -1.72 -13.18 5.35
C LEU A 83 -0.20 -13.39 5.29
N PRO A 84 0.60 -12.34 5.09
CA PRO A 84 2.05 -12.45 5.19
C PRO A 84 2.54 -13.07 6.51
N SER A 85 1.80 -12.85 7.61
CA SER A 85 2.12 -13.32 8.96
C SER A 85 1.46 -14.66 9.35
N GLY A 86 0.65 -15.27 8.47
CA GLY A 86 -0.07 -16.51 8.78
C GLY A 86 -1.47 -16.58 8.17
N GLU A 87 -2.46 -17.01 8.94
CA GLU A 87 -3.85 -17.14 8.51
C GLU A 87 -4.79 -16.47 9.51
N ARG A 88 -5.93 -15.95 9.01
CA ARG A 88 -7.00 -15.37 9.83
C ARG A 88 -8.36 -15.89 9.38
N GLU A 89 -9.15 -16.42 10.31
CA GLU A 89 -10.55 -16.75 10.03
C GLU A 89 -11.40 -15.47 9.89
N LEU A 90 -12.22 -15.41 8.86
CA LEU A 90 -13.18 -14.35 8.59
C LEU A 90 -14.60 -14.89 8.74
N PHE A 91 -15.46 -14.07 9.33
CA PHE A 91 -16.90 -14.29 9.36
C PHE A 91 -17.52 -13.94 8.00
N VAL A 92 -18.36 -14.82 7.50
CA VAL A 92 -19.19 -14.58 6.32
C VAL A 92 -20.38 -13.71 6.71
N GLN A 93 -20.48 -12.52 6.12
CA GLN A 93 -21.54 -11.56 6.44
C GLN A 93 -22.86 -11.93 5.78
N GLN A 94 -22.79 -12.38 4.53
CA GLN A 94 -23.95 -12.79 3.74
C GLN A 94 -23.60 -14.06 2.97
N ALA A 95 -24.57 -14.96 2.87
CA ALA A 95 -24.50 -16.11 1.99
C ALA A 95 -25.86 -16.30 1.33
N GLU A 96 -25.87 -16.36 0.00
CA GLU A 96 -27.09 -16.48 -0.78
C GLU A 96 -26.94 -17.45 -1.94
N ARG A 97 -28.07 -17.96 -2.43
CA ARG A 97 -28.12 -18.79 -3.63
C ARG A 97 -28.62 -17.93 -4.78
N PRO A 98 -27.88 -17.83 -5.89
CA PRO A 98 -28.38 -17.14 -7.07
C PRO A 98 -29.67 -17.79 -7.57
N ALA A 99 -30.59 -16.99 -8.12
CA ALA A 99 -31.87 -17.48 -8.60
C ALA A 99 -31.68 -18.59 -9.65
N GLY A 100 -32.29 -19.75 -9.42
CA GLY A 100 -32.20 -20.91 -10.31
C GLY A 100 -30.88 -21.69 -10.24
N ARG A 101 -30.03 -21.44 -9.23
CA ARG A 101 -28.74 -22.13 -9.03
C ARG A 101 -28.60 -22.64 -7.59
N ASP A 102 -29.26 -23.76 -7.29
CA ASP A 102 -29.17 -24.43 -5.98
C ASP A 102 -27.85 -25.19 -5.77
N ASP A 103 -26.97 -25.20 -6.78
CA ASP A 103 -25.61 -25.74 -6.80
C ASP A 103 -24.55 -24.66 -6.52
N VAL A 104 -24.94 -23.39 -6.38
CA VAL A 104 -24.03 -22.26 -6.16
C VAL A 104 -24.39 -21.55 -4.86
N VAL A 105 -23.36 -21.13 -4.12
CA VAL A 105 -23.50 -20.19 -3.01
C VAL A 105 -22.56 -19.00 -3.24
N GLU A 106 -23.10 -17.80 -3.14
CA GLU A 106 -22.32 -16.56 -3.13
C GLU A 106 -22.18 -16.08 -1.69
N LEU A 107 -20.93 -15.90 -1.26
CA LEU A 107 -20.55 -15.43 0.07
C LEU A 107 -20.05 -14.00 -0.04
N VAL A 108 -20.30 -13.18 0.99
CA VAL A 108 -19.73 -11.83 1.09
C VAL A 108 -18.91 -11.73 2.38
N VAL A 109 -17.67 -11.25 2.25
CA VAL A 109 -16.77 -10.95 3.37
C VAL A 109 -16.28 -9.51 3.31
N GLU A 110 -16.11 -8.89 4.48
CA GLU A 110 -15.66 -7.50 4.66
C GLU A 110 -14.13 -7.40 4.70
N ALA A 111 -13.49 -7.99 3.70
CA ALA A 111 -12.06 -8.03 3.49
C ALA A 111 -11.75 -8.18 1.99
N VAL A 112 -10.55 -7.77 1.57
CA VAL A 112 -9.95 -8.19 0.31
C VAL A 112 -9.35 -9.58 0.50
N VAL A 113 -9.83 -10.56 -0.27
CA VAL A 113 -9.31 -11.94 -0.21
C VAL A 113 -7.98 -12.04 -0.93
N SER A 114 -7.02 -12.68 -0.30
CA SER A 114 -5.67 -12.91 -0.84
C SER A 114 -5.54 -14.26 -1.55
N GLU A 115 -4.56 -14.36 -2.44
CA GLU A 115 -4.10 -15.62 -3.01
C GLU A 115 -3.70 -16.60 -1.90
N GLY A 116 -4.11 -17.86 -2.06
CA GLY A 116 -3.85 -18.91 -1.06
C GLY A 116 -4.93 -19.02 0.02
N SER A 117 -5.89 -18.09 0.06
CA SER A 117 -7.06 -18.20 0.92
C SER A 117 -7.94 -19.40 0.57
N ARG A 118 -8.70 -19.88 1.55
CA ARG A 118 -9.61 -21.03 1.42
C ARG A 118 -10.99 -20.72 1.98
N VAL A 119 -12.00 -21.37 1.40
CA VAL A 119 -13.34 -21.43 1.96
C VAL A 119 -13.53 -22.77 2.64
N ALA A 120 -14.12 -22.76 3.83
CA ALA A 120 -14.51 -23.96 4.55
C ALA A 120 -16.03 -23.95 4.75
N VAL A 121 -16.68 -25.08 4.52
CA VAL A 121 -18.10 -25.30 4.81
C VAL A 121 -18.24 -26.44 5.79
N GLU A 122 -18.97 -26.20 6.87
CA GLU A 122 -19.25 -27.22 7.87
C GLU A 122 -20.17 -28.28 7.30
N ARG A 123 -19.78 -29.56 7.35
CA ARG A 123 -20.59 -30.66 6.78
C ARG A 123 -21.94 -30.84 7.46
N ARG A 124 -22.11 -30.30 8.67
CA ARG A 124 -23.42 -30.24 9.34
C ARG A 124 -24.49 -29.49 8.55
N ALA A 125 -24.10 -28.66 7.57
CA ALA A 125 -25.02 -28.08 6.61
C ALA A 125 -25.80 -29.15 5.83
N PHE A 126 -25.19 -30.31 5.56
CA PHE A 126 -25.72 -31.37 4.71
C PHE A 126 -26.07 -32.66 5.47
N VAL A 127 -25.31 -32.96 6.54
CA VAL A 127 -25.43 -34.20 7.31
C VAL A 127 -25.61 -33.87 8.80
N PRO A 128 -26.75 -34.21 9.43
CA PRO A 128 -26.96 -33.93 10.85
C PRO A 128 -25.83 -34.50 11.73
N GLY A 129 -25.28 -33.70 12.63
CA GLY A 129 -24.27 -34.14 13.61
C GLY A 129 -22.83 -34.27 13.09
N ALA A 130 -22.57 -33.99 11.81
CA ALA A 130 -21.19 -33.96 11.29
C ALA A 130 -20.35 -32.84 11.96
N THR A 131 -19.09 -33.14 12.27
CA THR A 131 -18.16 -32.21 12.95
C THR A 131 -17.01 -31.75 12.07
N ASP A 132 -16.85 -32.35 10.89
CA ASP A 132 -15.82 -32.04 9.91
C ASP A 132 -16.26 -30.97 8.89
N GLN A 133 -15.31 -30.48 8.10
CA GLN A 133 -15.50 -29.42 7.12
C GLN A 133 -15.05 -29.87 5.73
N LEU A 134 -15.69 -29.33 4.70
CA LEU A 134 -15.17 -29.39 3.33
C LEU A 134 -14.43 -28.09 3.05
N GLU A 135 -13.26 -28.18 2.44
CA GLU A 135 -12.45 -27.01 2.11
C GLU A 135 -12.16 -26.95 0.62
N ALA A 136 -12.06 -25.73 0.10
CA ALA A 136 -11.55 -25.47 -1.24
C ALA A 136 -10.70 -24.20 -1.25
N ARG A 137 -9.66 -24.22 -2.08
CA ARG A 137 -8.87 -23.01 -2.36
C ARG A 137 -9.72 -22.02 -3.14
N ILE A 138 -9.59 -20.75 -2.81
CA ILE A 138 -10.23 -19.65 -3.53
C ILE A 138 -9.30 -19.18 -4.66
N GLU A 139 -9.81 -19.18 -5.88
CA GLU A 139 -9.16 -18.64 -7.07
C GLU A 139 -9.44 -17.13 -7.21
N GLY A 140 -8.54 -16.36 -7.84
CA GLY A 140 -8.78 -14.93 -8.14
C GLY A 140 -8.57 -13.95 -6.98
N GLY A 141 -7.87 -14.35 -5.91
CA GLY A 141 -7.48 -13.46 -4.82
C GLY A 141 -6.37 -12.47 -5.22
N PHE A 142 -6.19 -11.42 -4.42
CA PHE A 142 -5.10 -10.44 -4.57
C PHE A 142 -3.77 -11.02 -4.07
N PRO A 143 -2.62 -10.57 -4.60
CA PRO A 143 -1.33 -10.87 -4.00
C PRO A 143 -1.34 -10.60 -2.48
N LEU A 144 -0.74 -11.49 -1.68
CA LEU A 144 -0.81 -11.49 -0.22
C LEU A 144 -0.58 -10.11 0.40
N LEU A 145 0.44 -9.41 -0.10
CA LEU A 145 0.83 -8.11 0.42
C LEU A 145 -0.21 -7.02 0.13
N GLN A 146 -0.72 -6.97 -1.09
CA GLN A 146 -1.74 -6.00 -1.51
C GLN A 146 -3.05 -6.22 -0.75
N ALA A 147 -3.47 -7.47 -0.61
CA ALA A 147 -4.63 -7.80 0.22
C ALA A 147 -4.41 -7.35 1.68
N ALA A 148 -3.22 -7.54 2.24
CA ALA A 148 -2.91 -7.13 3.60
C ALA A 148 -2.88 -5.60 3.79
N LEU A 149 -2.41 -4.82 2.80
CA LEU A 149 -2.53 -3.35 2.79
C LEU A 149 -4.00 -2.90 2.84
N ALA A 150 -4.86 -3.50 2.00
CA ALA A 150 -6.27 -3.13 1.97
C ALA A 150 -7.04 -3.50 3.25
N ASN A 151 -6.56 -4.48 4.01
CA ASN A 151 -7.31 -5.09 5.11
C ASN A 151 -7.06 -4.48 6.49
N GLY A 152 -6.16 -3.51 6.61
CA GLY A 152 -5.90 -2.84 7.88
C GLY A 152 -4.57 -2.08 7.91
N PRO A 153 -4.29 -1.40 9.03
CA PRO A 153 -3.09 -0.59 9.16
C PRO A 153 -1.83 -1.44 9.32
N TRP A 154 -0.71 -0.84 8.95
CA TRP A 154 0.64 -1.37 9.06
C TRP A 154 1.44 -0.57 10.08
N GLN A 155 2.49 -1.20 10.62
CA GLN A 155 3.41 -0.58 11.57
C GLN A 155 4.83 -1.09 11.37
N PHE A 156 5.81 -0.33 11.87
CA PHE A 156 7.20 -0.78 11.95
C PHE A 156 7.31 -1.99 12.89
N THR A 157 8.01 -3.03 12.47
CA THR A 157 8.35 -4.18 13.34
C THR A 157 9.76 -4.09 13.92
N ASP A 158 10.59 -3.21 13.37
CA ASP A 158 11.95 -2.97 13.84
C ASP A 158 12.13 -1.49 14.24
N PRO A 159 12.45 -1.20 15.50
CA PRO A 159 12.71 0.16 15.95
C PRO A 159 13.89 0.83 15.21
N ALA A 160 14.85 0.09 14.67
CA ALA A 160 16.03 0.65 14.00
C ALA A 160 15.69 1.50 12.75
N VAL A 161 14.49 1.32 12.18
CA VAL A 161 13.96 2.07 11.03
C VAL A 161 13.55 3.49 11.43
N ILE A 162 13.13 3.70 12.68
CA ILE A 162 12.66 5.01 13.18
C ILE A 162 13.53 5.57 14.32
N GLU A 163 14.53 4.82 14.77
CA GLU A 163 15.49 5.26 15.77
C GLU A 163 16.56 6.17 15.12
N VAL A 164 16.71 7.39 15.64
CA VAL A 164 17.83 8.27 15.28
C VAL A 164 19.07 7.80 16.02
N ARG A 165 19.94 7.08 15.30
CA ARG A 165 21.18 6.50 15.83
C ARG A 165 22.39 7.40 15.60
N ARG A 166 22.30 8.33 14.65
CA ARG A 166 23.35 9.32 14.38
C ARG A 166 22.80 10.61 13.79
N THR A 167 23.52 11.70 14.01
CA THR A 167 23.37 12.95 13.27
C THR A 167 24.51 13.03 12.27
N PRO A 168 24.24 13.06 10.95
CA PRO A 168 25.29 13.20 9.96
C PRO A 168 26.09 14.47 10.17
N LYS A 169 27.41 14.37 10.00
CA LYS A 169 28.31 15.50 10.05
C LYS A 169 28.70 15.84 8.62
N VAL A 170 28.74 17.12 8.31
CA VAL A 170 29.31 17.60 7.05
C VAL A 170 30.80 17.28 7.02
N THR A 171 31.24 16.71 5.93
CA THR A 171 32.61 16.31 5.64
C THR A 171 33.14 17.06 4.42
N GLU A 172 34.46 16.99 4.18
CA GLU A 172 35.05 17.54 2.95
C GLU A 172 34.54 16.83 1.69
N ALA A 173 34.24 15.53 1.80
CA ALA A 173 33.68 14.73 0.71
C ALA A 173 32.35 15.33 0.21
N ASP A 174 31.48 15.76 1.12
CA ASP A 174 30.18 16.37 0.79
C ASP A 174 30.29 17.64 -0.05
N ARG A 175 31.46 18.28 -0.03
CA ARG A 175 31.77 19.53 -0.72
C ARG A 175 32.64 19.31 -1.96
N ASP A 176 33.22 18.14 -2.13
CA ASP A 176 34.09 17.80 -3.25
C ASP A 176 33.26 17.44 -4.49
N PRO A 177 33.38 18.22 -5.60
CA PRO A 177 32.64 17.93 -6.82
C PRO A 177 32.94 16.58 -7.44
N ALA A 178 34.19 16.10 -7.37
CA ALA A 178 34.56 14.81 -7.95
C ALA A 178 33.94 13.65 -7.16
N VAL A 179 33.93 13.75 -5.82
CA VAL A 179 33.31 12.74 -4.96
C VAL A 179 31.79 12.70 -5.18
N MET A 180 31.12 13.85 -5.17
CA MET A 180 29.67 13.93 -5.39
C MET A 180 29.25 13.45 -6.79
N ARG A 181 30.11 13.62 -7.80
CA ARG A 181 29.89 13.07 -9.14
C ARG A 181 29.94 11.53 -9.15
N GLU A 182 30.86 10.93 -8.40
CA GLU A 182 30.93 9.48 -8.24
C GLU A 182 29.76 8.93 -7.40
N GLU A 183 29.34 9.64 -6.35
CA GLU A 183 28.15 9.28 -5.57
C GLU A 183 26.88 9.34 -6.43
N LEU A 184 26.72 10.37 -7.26
CA LEU A 184 25.63 10.45 -8.24
C LEU A 184 25.63 9.23 -9.17
N ARG A 185 26.80 8.85 -9.70
CA ARG A 185 26.93 7.66 -10.54
C ARG A 185 26.54 6.38 -9.78
N ALA A 186 27.02 6.22 -8.56
CA ALA A 186 26.71 5.06 -7.71
C ALA A 186 25.21 4.98 -7.44
N HIS A 187 24.58 6.11 -7.10
CA HIS A 187 23.14 6.23 -6.93
C HIS A 187 22.36 5.79 -8.18
N LEU A 188 22.72 6.33 -9.35
CA LEU A 188 22.04 6.03 -10.62
C LEU A 188 22.11 4.53 -10.94
N ARG A 189 23.25 3.89 -10.67
CA ARG A 189 23.43 2.44 -10.85
C ARG A 189 22.62 1.62 -9.84
N ALA A 190 22.65 2.02 -8.57
CA ALA A 190 21.86 1.36 -7.52
C ALA A 190 20.36 1.42 -7.81
N ARG A 191 19.89 2.53 -8.41
CA ARG A 191 18.51 2.69 -8.88
C ARG A 191 18.20 1.94 -10.19
N GLY A 192 19.17 1.29 -10.81
CA GLY A 192 19.00 0.59 -12.09
C GLY A 192 18.76 1.52 -13.28
N ALA A 193 19.28 2.75 -13.26
CA ALA A 193 19.17 3.68 -14.37
C ALA A 193 19.86 3.12 -15.63
N SER A 194 19.30 3.41 -16.81
CA SER A 194 19.94 3.06 -18.08
C SER A 194 21.23 3.87 -18.30
N ALA A 195 22.15 3.37 -19.14
CA ALA A 195 23.38 4.09 -19.47
C ALA A 195 23.13 5.50 -20.05
N THR A 196 22.03 5.68 -20.80
CA THR A 196 21.61 6.99 -21.32
C THR A 196 21.22 7.94 -20.19
N VAL A 197 20.44 7.46 -19.21
CA VAL A 197 20.05 8.25 -18.04
C VAL A 197 21.28 8.57 -17.18
N GLU A 198 22.19 7.60 -16.98
CA GLU A 198 23.44 7.83 -16.24
C GLU A 198 24.27 8.94 -16.90
N THR A 199 24.46 8.86 -18.22
CA THR A 199 25.23 9.85 -18.98
C THR A 199 24.59 11.23 -18.93
N ALA A 200 23.27 11.31 -19.12
CA ALA A 200 22.53 12.57 -19.08
C ALA A 200 22.63 13.23 -17.69
N ALA A 201 22.44 12.46 -16.62
CA ALA A 201 22.50 12.98 -15.26
C ALA A 201 23.91 13.49 -14.89
N LEU A 202 24.96 12.75 -15.24
CA LEU A 202 26.34 13.17 -15.00
C LEU A 202 26.70 14.42 -15.82
N SER A 203 26.24 14.50 -17.07
CA SER A 203 26.47 15.70 -17.90
C SER A 203 25.72 16.91 -17.36
N LEU A 204 24.49 16.70 -16.86
CA LEU A 204 23.72 17.74 -16.18
C LEU A 204 24.45 18.22 -14.93
N TYR A 205 24.91 17.31 -14.06
CA TYR A 205 25.69 17.64 -12.87
C TYR A 205 26.88 18.57 -13.18
N ASP A 206 27.64 18.22 -14.22
CA ASP A 206 28.82 18.99 -14.68
C ASP A 206 28.41 20.37 -15.25
N ALA A 207 27.18 20.53 -15.74
CA ALA A 207 26.65 21.75 -16.34
C ALA A 207 25.92 22.69 -15.37
N ILE A 208 25.46 22.21 -14.20
CA ILE A 208 24.74 23.05 -13.23
C ILE A 208 25.66 24.19 -12.74
N PRO A 209 25.29 25.47 -12.91
CA PRO A 209 26.17 26.58 -12.56
C PRO A 209 26.43 26.67 -11.05
N PRO A 210 27.69 26.64 -10.58
CA PRO A 210 28.01 26.83 -9.16
C PRO A 210 27.48 28.13 -8.54
N PRO A 211 27.34 29.27 -9.26
CA PRO A 211 26.72 30.45 -8.70
C PRO A 211 25.22 30.30 -8.34
N LEU A 212 24.50 29.40 -9.02
CA LEU A 212 23.09 29.10 -8.71
C LEU A 212 22.98 28.03 -7.63
N VAL A 213 23.81 26.98 -7.73
CA VAL A 213 23.82 25.87 -6.78
C VAL A 213 25.26 25.63 -6.31
N PRO A 214 25.74 26.35 -5.27
CA PRO A 214 27.14 26.28 -4.83
C PRO A 214 27.55 24.89 -4.32
N SER A 215 26.64 24.18 -3.64
CA SER A 215 26.94 22.87 -3.06
C SER A 215 27.02 21.78 -4.14
N ALA A 216 28.14 21.05 -4.14
CA ALA A 216 28.32 19.86 -4.98
C ALA A 216 27.25 18.80 -4.70
N LYS A 217 26.89 18.59 -3.42
CA LYS A 217 25.85 17.62 -3.05
C LYS A 217 24.46 18.03 -3.55
N ALA A 218 24.09 19.31 -3.45
CA ALA A 218 22.80 19.79 -3.97
C ALA A 218 22.73 19.64 -5.51
N ARG A 219 23.83 19.92 -6.23
CA ARG A 219 23.92 19.65 -7.68
C ARG A 219 23.73 18.17 -7.99
N ALA A 220 24.36 17.28 -7.21
CA ALA A 220 24.24 15.84 -7.39
C ALA A 220 22.80 15.35 -7.14
N ALA A 221 22.16 15.80 -6.05
CA ALA A 221 20.78 15.46 -5.75
C ALA A 221 19.80 15.96 -6.83
N LEU A 222 19.98 17.19 -7.34
CA LEU A 222 19.16 17.72 -8.42
C LEU A 222 19.35 16.92 -9.71
N ALA A 223 20.59 16.62 -10.09
CA ALA A 223 20.90 15.80 -11.25
C ALA A 223 20.39 14.35 -11.11
N ALA A 224 20.32 13.82 -9.89
CA ALA A 224 19.77 12.50 -9.60
C ALA A 224 18.27 12.38 -9.93
N LEU A 225 17.52 13.48 -10.04
CA LEU A 225 16.12 13.45 -10.47
C LEU A 225 15.94 12.99 -11.93
N THR A 226 17.00 13.00 -12.74
CA THR A 226 16.97 12.52 -14.12
C THR A 226 16.47 11.07 -14.19
N GLY A 227 15.51 10.79 -15.06
CA GLY A 227 14.88 9.48 -15.21
C GLY A 227 13.80 9.16 -14.17
N THR A 228 13.43 10.11 -13.31
CA THR A 228 12.28 10.00 -12.39
C THR A 228 11.08 10.79 -12.91
N PHE A 229 9.90 10.61 -12.30
CA PHE A 229 8.73 11.45 -12.61
C PHE A 229 8.97 12.93 -12.21
N ALA A 230 9.88 13.19 -11.27
CA ALA A 230 10.24 14.51 -10.79
C ALA A 230 11.37 15.18 -11.60
N GLN A 231 11.85 14.55 -12.69
CA GLN A 231 12.83 15.17 -13.60
C GLN A 231 12.48 16.61 -14.04
N PRO A 232 11.21 16.98 -14.29
CA PRO A 232 10.86 18.35 -14.67
C PRO A 232 11.32 19.44 -13.67
N ALA A 233 11.52 19.09 -12.40
CA ALA A 233 12.03 20.01 -11.37
C ALA A 233 13.36 20.65 -11.78
N ILE A 234 14.21 19.92 -12.49
CA ILE A 234 15.55 20.36 -12.90
C ILE A 234 15.43 21.63 -13.76
N ALA A 235 14.66 21.56 -14.85
CA ALA A 235 14.50 22.71 -15.74
C ALA A 235 13.73 23.84 -15.03
N TRP A 236 12.69 23.49 -14.27
CA TRP A 236 11.90 24.44 -13.51
C TRP A 236 12.72 25.26 -12.51
N LEU A 237 13.77 24.67 -11.94
CA LEU A 237 14.67 25.36 -11.01
C LEU A 237 15.83 26.08 -11.69
N LEU A 238 16.37 25.53 -12.78
CA LEU A 238 17.65 25.99 -13.35
C LEU A 238 17.53 26.89 -14.58
N THR A 239 16.31 27.13 -15.07
CA THR A 239 16.06 27.93 -16.27
C THR A 239 15.06 29.05 -16.01
N ASP A 240 14.79 29.87 -17.02
CA ASP A 240 13.73 30.88 -17.04
C ASP A 240 12.36 30.31 -17.45
N GLU A 241 12.28 29.01 -17.78
CA GLU A 241 11.02 28.31 -18.08
C GLU A 241 10.27 27.92 -16.79
N ASN A 242 9.98 28.90 -15.93
CA ASN A 242 9.22 28.73 -14.69
C ASN A 242 8.33 29.94 -14.37
N CYS A 243 7.52 29.86 -13.31
CA CYS A 243 6.57 30.92 -12.95
C CYS A 243 7.22 32.29 -12.66
N THR A 244 8.50 32.32 -12.29
CA THR A 244 9.25 33.56 -11.98
C THR A 244 10.05 34.11 -13.15
N GLY A 245 10.17 33.36 -14.26
CA GLY A 245 11.00 33.73 -15.39
C GLY A 245 12.51 33.79 -15.07
N GLN A 246 12.94 33.21 -13.95
CA GLN A 246 14.31 33.30 -13.46
C GLN A 246 14.75 31.99 -12.81
N PRO A 247 16.02 31.58 -12.98
CA PRO A 247 16.56 30.41 -12.29
C PRO A 247 16.62 30.66 -10.77
N ALA A 248 16.30 29.63 -9.99
CA ALA A 248 16.40 29.65 -8.54
C ALA A 248 17.85 29.49 -8.06
N SER A 249 18.16 30.11 -6.93
CA SER A 249 19.35 29.77 -6.15
C SER A 249 19.04 28.64 -5.17
N ILE A 250 19.96 27.71 -4.96
CA ILE A 250 19.80 26.61 -3.97
C ILE A 250 21.01 26.61 -3.06
N VAL A 251 20.80 26.86 -1.77
CA VAL A 251 21.89 27.10 -0.82
C VAL A 251 21.68 26.34 0.49
N PHE A 252 22.78 25.87 1.09
CA PHE A 252 22.77 25.40 2.46
C PHE A 252 22.99 26.58 3.40
N ALA A 253 21.91 27.04 4.02
CA ALA A 253 21.90 28.11 5.00
C ALA A 253 20.63 27.99 5.85
N PRO A 254 20.64 28.45 7.12
CA PRO A 254 19.43 28.39 7.96
C PRO A 254 18.25 29.05 7.23
N PRO A 255 17.11 28.35 7.07
CA PRO A 255 15.94 28.93 6.43
C PRO A 255 15.53 30.24 7.13
N PRO A 256 15.31 31.34 6.38
CA PRO A 256 14.88 32.61 6.96
C PRO A 256 13.60 32.44 7.79
N GLU A 257 13.50 33.16 8.90
CA GLU A 257 12.37 33.19 9.87
C GLU A 257 12.05 31.86 10.60
N TYR A 258 12.30 30.71 9.97
CA TYR A 258 12.03 29.36 10.49
C TYR A 258 13.27 28.46 10.39
N PRO A 259 14.35 28.76 11.14
CA PRO A 259 15.64 28.05 11.02
C PRO A 259 15.59 26.55 11.35
N GLU A 260 14.50 26.08 11.97
CA GLU A 260 14.23 24.69 12.30
C GLU A 260 13.69 23.85 11.12
N MET A 261 13.14 24.50 10.08
CA MET A 261 12.61 23.84 8.90
C MET A 261 13.71 23.07 8.15
N LEU A 262 13.31 22.04 7.41
CA LEU A 262 14.23 21.28 6.56
C LEU A 262 14.63 22.10 5.33
N ALA A 263 13.66 22.74 4.70
CA ALA A 263 13.90 23.74 3.68
C ALA A 263 12.79 24.80 3.68
N ARG A 264 13.01 25.86 2.90
CA ARG A 264 12.04 26.92 2.63
C ARG A 264 12.36 27.59 1.30
N VAL A 265 11.33 27.99 0.56
CA VAL A 265 11.47 28.92 -0.58
C VAL A 265 11.25 30.37 -0.13
N THR A 266 12.10 31.29 -0.59
CA THR A 266 11.85 32.74 -0.48
C THR A 266 12.13 33.43 -1.81
N HIS A 267 11.67 34.67 -1.95
CA HIS A 267 11.88 35.47 -3.16
C HIS A 267 12.64 36.75 -2.82
N ASP A 268 13.59 37.15 -3.67
CA ASP A 268 14.21 38.46 -3.57
C ASP A 268 13.33 39.57 -4.17
N SER A 269 13.76 40.84 -4.07
CA SER A 269 12.99 41.98 -4.60
C SER A 269 12.75 41.93 -6.12
N GLY A 270 13.54 41.15 -6.84
CA GLY A 270 13.39 40.91 -8.28
C GLY A 270 12.51 39.69 -8.60
N GLY A 271 11.95 39.03 -7.59
CA GLY A 271 11.13 37.83 -7.73
C GLY A 271 11.92 36.54 -7.89
N ARG A 272 13.25 36.57 -7.81
CA ARG A 272 14.06 35.35 -7.95
C ARG A 272 13.92 34.48 -6.70
N ARG A 273 13.65 33.19 -6.92
CA ARG A 273 13.56 32.20 -5.85
C ARG A 273 14.93 31.85 -5.26
N THR A 274 14.94 31.62 -3.96
CA THR A 274 16.02 30.96 -3.24
C THR A 274 15.44 29.82 -2.43
N ILE A 275 15.92 28.61 -2.67
CA ILE A 275 15.64 27.43 -1.85
C ILE A 275 16.73 27.35 -0.78
N TRP A 276 16.30 27.52 0.47
CA TRP A 276 17.16 27.44 1.65
C TRP A 276 17.09 26.03 2.21
N LEU A 277 18.16 25.25 2.04
CA LEU A 277 18.28 23.94 2.65
C LEU A 277 18.95 24.09 4.02
N ASN A 278 18.38 23.49 5.06
CA ASN A 278 18.97 23.55 6.39
C ASN A 278 20.39 22.96 6.38
N PRO A 279 21.41 23.65 6.94
CA PRO A 279 22.79 23.17 6.91
C PRO A 279 23.00 21.78 7.51
N ARG A 280 22.13 21.34 8.43
CA ARG A 280 22.18 19.97 8.99
C ARG A 280 22.00 18.87 7.93
N LEU A 281 21.35 19.21 6.81
CA LEU A 281 21.10 18.29 5.71
C LEU A 281 22.30 18.14 4.77
N GLU A 282 23.32 19.01 4.85
CA GLU A 282 24.51 18.91 4.00
C GLU A 282 25.30 17.62 4.29
N GLY A 283 25.21 17.08 5.51
CA GLY A 283 25.81 15.79 5.87
C GLY A 283 24.94 14.57 5.51
N GLU A 284 23.67 14.76 5.17
CA GLU A 284 22.76 13.66 4.81
C GLU A 284 23.15 13.05 3.46
N ARG A 285 22.66 11.84 3.20
CA ARG A 285 22.80 11.20 1.89
C ARG A 285 22.10 12.02 0.80
N LEU A 286 22.67 12.06 -0.40
CA LEU A 286 22.09 12.82 -1.53
C LEU A 286 20.67 12.34 -1.85
N GLU A 287 20.37 11.07 -1.64
CA GLU A 287 19.04 10.49 -1.90
C GLU A 287 17.94 11.12 -1.05
N PHE A 288 18.25 11.61 0.15
CA PHE A 288 17.25 12.28 1.00
C PHE A 288 17.01 13.73 0.60
N LEU A 289 17.94 14.33 -0.15
CA LEU A 289 17.75 15.67 -0.71
C LEU A 289 16.88 15.64 -1.98
N MET A 290 16.79 14.49 -2.66
CA MET A 290 16.00 14.38 -3.89
C MET A 290 14.50 14.65 -3.67
N PRO A 291 13.81 14.00 -2.70
CA PRO A 291 12.42 14.31 -2.40
C PRO A 291 12.23 15.77 -1.98
N LEU A 292 13.13 16.30 -1.13
CA LEU A 292 13.05 17.68 -0.66
C LEU A 292 13.19 18.69 -1.81
N LEU A 293 14.14 18.50 -2.73
CA LEU A 293 14.28 19.38 -3.90
C LEU A 293 13.10 19.26 -4.87
N ALA A 294 12.53 18.06 -5.04
CA ALA A 294 11.34 17.86 -5.87
C ALA A 294 10.10 18.54 -5.27
N HIS A 295 10.01 18.55 -3.93
CA HIS A 295 9.00 19.25 -3.14
C HIS A 295 9.14 20.76 -3.29
N GLU A 296 10.28 21.33 -2.90
CA GLU A 296 10.53 22.79 -2.91
C GLU A 296 10.45 23.39 -4.31
N ALA A 297 10.62 22.59 -5.37
CA ALA A 297 10.45 23.06 -6.73
C ALA A 297 9.01 23.47 -7.07
N ILE A 298 8.02 22.87 -6.38
CA ILE A 298 6.59 23.14 -6.59
C ILE A 298 6.26 24.55 -6.12
N HIS A 299 6.76 24.95 -4.94
CA HIS A 299 6.58 26.30 -4.38
C HIS A 299 7.28 27.33 -5.28
N CYS A 300 6.52 27.86 -6.22
CA CYS A 300 7.05 28.73 -7.26
C CYS A 300 6.60 30.17 -7.04
N ASP A 301 5.33 30.38 -6.75
CA ASP A 301 4.81 31.68 -6.38
C ASP A 301 4.99 32.00 -4.88
N THR A 302 4.30 33.03 -4.39
CA THR A 302 4.38 33.48 -2.98
C THR A 302 3.20 33.00 -2.13
N PHE A 303 2.39 32.06 -2.63
CA PHE A 303 1.14 31.61 -2.03
C PHE A 303 1.17 30.12 -1.71
N ASP A 304 1.51 29.79 -0.46
CA ASP A 304 1.47 28.40 -0.02
C ASP A 304 0.07 28.01 0.47
N GLY A 305 -0.51 26.98 -0.15
CA GLY A 305 -1.78 26.38 0.24
C GLY A 305 -1.59 25.01 0.90
N ARG A 306 -2.45 24.64 1.86
CA ARG A 306 -2.38 23.30 2.49
C ARG A 306 -2.52 22.16 1.48
N TRP A 307 -3.33 22.32 0.42
CA TRP A 307 -3.47 21.28 -0.60
C TRP A 307 -2.22 21.13 -1.48
N GLU A 308 -1.51 22.23 -1.67
CA GLU A 308 -0.21 22.23 -2.32
C GLU A 308 0.82 21.51 -1.45
N GLU A 309 0.90 21.80 -0.16
CA GLU A 309 1.78 21.08 0.78
C GLU A 309 1.48 19.58 0.81
N VAL A 310 0.21 19.20 0.83
CA VAL A 310 -0.20 17.78 0.76
C VAL A 310 0.24 17.16 -0.56
N ALA A 311 0.12 17.88 -1.69
CA ALA A 311 0.54 17.37 -2.99
C ALA A 311 2.08 17.26 -3.10
N ALA A 312 2.81 18.30 -2.69
CA ALA A 312 4.26 18.33 -2.66
C ALA A 312 4.82 17.21 -1.77
N THR A 313 4.24 17.05 -0.58
CA THR A 313 4.62 15.95 0.33
C THR A 313 4.21 14.58 -0.23
N ALA A 314 3.08 14.46 -0.92
CA ALA A 314 2.73 13.19 -1.54
C ALA A 314 3.71 12.80 -2.68
N PHE A 315 4.21 13.78 -3.44
CA PHE A 315 5.24 13.53 -4.45
C PHE A 315 6.59 13.18 -3.81
N ASP A 316 6.96 13.82 -2.70
CA ASP A 316 8.18 13.47 -1.97
C ASP A 316 8.14 12.02 -1.44
N ALA A 317 7.02 11.61 -0.83
CA ALA A 317 6.82 10.27 -0.30
C ALA A 317 6.78 9.23 -1.42
N PHE A 318 6.16 9.57 -2.56
CA PHE A 318 6.14 8.70 -3.73
C PHE A 318 7.51 8.56 -4.41
N LEU A 319 8.33 9.61 -4.41
CA LEU A 319 9.72 9.52 -4.87
C LEU A 319 10.54 8.67 -3.88
N TYR A 320 10.40 8.92 -2.57
CA TYR A 320 11.09 8.15 -1.55
C TYR A 320 10.72 6.66 -1.55
N LEU A 321 9.44 6.33 -1.76
CA LEU A 321 8.96 4.96 -1.98
C LEU A 321 9.78 4.24 -3.07
N ARG A 322 10.01 4.91 -4.20
CA ARG A 322 10.79 4.34 -5.31
C ARG A 322 12.28 4.25 -4.98
N LEU A 323 12.81 5.21 -4.23
CA LEU A 323 14.21 5.22 -3.81
C LEU A 323 14.50 4.09 -2.83
N VAL A 324 13.70 3.94 -1.78
CA VAL A 324 13.90 2.90 -0.76
C VAL A 324 13.61 1.50 -1.30
N ALA A 325 12.68 1.37 -2.26
CA ALA A 325 12.46 0.10 -2.97
C ALA A 325 13.70 -0.35 -3.77
N ALA A 326 14.45 0.60 -4.35
CA ALA A 326 15.66 0.29 -5.13
C ALA A 326 16.93 0.23 -4.27
N ILE A 327 16.97 1.00 -3.18
CA ILE A 327 18.13 1.14 -2.27
C ILE A 327 17.63 0.94 -0.82
N PRO A 328 17.39 -0.31 -0.38
CA PRO A 328 16.76 -0.59 0.91
C PRO A 328 17.51 -0.03 2.12
N ASP A 329 18.83 0.12 2.03
CA ASP A 329 19.66 0.66 3.11
C ASP A 329 19.27 2.09 3.51
N LEU A 330 18.58 2.84 2.65
CA LEU A 330 18.04 4.17 2.97
C LEU A 330 17.11 4.12 4.19
N ALA A 331 16.29 3.07 4.32
CA ALA A 331 15.40 2.90 5.47
C ALA A 331 16.15 2.72 6.80
N LEU A 332 17.40 2.25 6.75
CA LEU A 332 18.20 1.86 7.92
C LEU A 332 19.34 2.84 8.20
N GLU A 333 19.38 3.99 7.53
CA GLU A 333 20.46 4.97 7.66
C GLU A 333 20.56 5.52 9.11
N GLY A 334 19.43 5.57 9.82
CA GLY A 334 19.35 5.97 11.24
C GLY A 334 19.60 7.45 11.49
N THR A 335 19.32 8.30 10.51
CA THR A 335 19.46 9.77 10.58
C THR A 335 18.11 10.43 10.83
N PRO A 336 18.07 11.71 11.28
CA PRO A 336 16.81 12.43 11.42
C PRO A 336 16.00 12.46 10.12
N MET A 337 16.66 12.66 8.97
CA MET A 337 15.98 12.71 7.68
C MET A 337 15.42 11.35 7.25
N ALA A 338 16.18 10.27 7.45
CA ALA A 338 15.69 8.91 7.19
C ALA A 338 14.46 8.59 8.04
N ARG A 339 14.48 8.95 9.33
CA ARG A 339 13.33 8.78 10.23
C ARG A 339 12.09 9.52 9.74
N SER A 340 12.23 10.79 9.35
CA SER A 340 11.09 11.58 8.84
C SER A 340 10.49 10.94 7.60
N LEU A 341 11.30 10.67 6.58
CA LEU A 341 10.84 10.06 5.33
C LEU A 341 10.23 8.66 5.54
N ASN A 342 10.75 7.87 6.47
CA ASN A 342 10.17 6.57 6.83
C ASN A 342 8.78 6.73 7.45
N ILE A 343 8.60 7.70 8.36
CA ILE A 343 7.31 8.00 9.00
C ILE A 343 6.30 8.49 7.96
N ASP A 344 6.71 9.42 7.09
CA ASP A 344 5.87 9.95 6.01
C ASP A 344 5.41 8.81 5.09
N LEU A 345 6.32 7.91 4.72
CA LEU A 345 6.02 6.75 3.88
C LEU A 345 5.11 5.72 4.57
N LEU A 346 5.22 5.52 5.88
CA LEU A 346 4.26 4.69 6.63
C LEU A 346 2.85 5.30 6.58
N ALA A 347 2.73 6.60 6.85
CA ALA A 347 1.44 7.28 6.77
C ALA A 347 0.84 7.19 5.36
N PHE A 348 1.69 7.29 4.33
CA PHE A 348 1.32 7.18 2.92
C PHE A 348 0.84 5.77 2.53
N LEU A 349 1.48 4.72 3.03
CA LEU A 349 1.09 3.31 2.85
C LEU A 349 -0.19 2.93 3.61
N ASN A 350 -0.44 3.58 4.75
CA ASN A 350 -1.66 3.40 5.54
C ASN A 350 -2.83 4.27 5.05
N SER A 351 -2.69 4.89 3.88
CA SER A 351 -3.65 5.80 3.27
C SER A 351 -3.99 5.35 1.86
N GLY A 352 -5.11 5.83 1.32
CA GLY A 352 -5.62 5.43 0.00
C GLY A 352 -7.08 5.03 0.07
N ARG A 353 -7.96 5.89 -0.45
CA ARG A 353 -9.40 5.60 -0.53
C ARG A 353 -9.74 4.84 -1.81
N TRP A 354 -9.16 5.26 -2.93
CA TRP A 354 -9.50 4.72 -4.25
C TRP A 354 -8.96 3.31 -4.49
N VAL A 355 -7.72 3.09 -4.06
CA VAL A 355 -6.99 1.83 -4.20
C VAL A 355 -6.40 1.45 -2.83
N PRO A 356 -7.23 0.94 -1.88
CA PRO A 356 -6.81 0.60 -0.51
C PRO A 356 -5.61 -0.35 -0.39
N GLU A 357 -5.32 -1.13 -1.43
CA GLU A 357 -4.18 -2.05 -1.53
C GLU A 357 -2.87 -1.39 -1.98
N SER A 358 -2.85 -0.06 -2.02
CA SER A 358 -1.78 0.79 -2.52
C SER A 358 -1.60 2.00 -1.60
N VAL A 359 -0.87 3.00 -2.07
CA VAL A 359 -0.64 4.28 -1.37
C VAL A 359 -1.73 5.31 -1.69
N GLY A 360 -1.84 6.34 -0.86
CA GLY A 360 -2.69 7.49 -1.16
C GLY A 360 -2.61 8.58 -0.09
N VAL A 361 -3.48 9.59 -0.20
CA VAL A 361 -3.48 10.75 0.71
C VAL A 361 -4.74 10.81 1.57
N LEU A 362 -5.82 10.13 1.16
CA LEU A 362 -7.09 10.09 1.87
C LEU A 362 -7.18 8.89 2.82
N PRO A 363 -8.10 8.90 3.80
CA PRO A 363 -8.27 7.76 4.71
C PRO A 363 -8.62 6.47 3.97
N SER A 364 -7.93 5.38 4.32
CA SER A 364 -8.21 4.03 3.84
C SER A 364 -9.34 3.38 4.66
N PRO A 365 -10.28 2.63 4.05
CA PRO A 365 -11.51 2.18 4.73
C PRO A 365 -11.36 1.34 5.99
N LYS A 366 -10.23 0.63 6.18
CA LYS A 366 -9.94 -0.21 7.36
C LYS A 366 -8.83 0.36 8.24
N VAL A 367 -8.45 1.63 8.02
CA VAL A 367 -7.40 2.32 8.76
C VAL A 367 -8.00 3.48 9.53
N GLU A 368 -7.94 3.40 10.86
CA GLU A 368 -8.41 4.49 11.74
C GLU A 368 -7.29 5.49 12.05
N ASN A 369 -6.04 5.05 12.05
CA ASN A 369 -4.86 5.88 12.31
C ASN A 369 -3.75 5.52 11.31
N ALA A 370 -3.24 6.53 10.59
CA ALA A 370 -2.18 6.37 9.59
C ALA A 370 -0.81 6.06 10.20
N LEU A 371 -0.61 6.37 11.49
CA LEU A 371 0.62 6.11 12.24
C LEU A 371 0.31 5.34 13.53
N PRO A 372 -0.06 4.04 13.43
CA PRO A 372 -0.32 3.20 14.60
C PRO A 372 0.87 3.16 15.55
N GLY A 373 0.59 3.17 16.86
CA GLY A 373 1.62 3.17 17.90
C GLY A 373 2.31 4.51 18.14
N SER A 374 1.88 5.58 17.45
CA SER A 374 2.31 6.96 17.71
C SER A 374 1.26 7.75 18.49
N THR A 375 1.60 8.99 18.87
CA THR A 375 0.64 9.95 19.45
C THR A 375 -0.10 10.78 18.40
N SER A 376 0.14 10.52 17.10
CA SER A 376 -0.58 11.20 16.03
C SER A 376 -2.02 10.70 15.95
N GLU A 377 -2.98 11.62 15.79
CA GLU A 377 -4.39 11.31 15.55
C GLU A 377 -4.76 11.37 14.06
N ALA A 378 -3.77 11.51 13.17
CA ALA A 378 -3.99 11.59 11.74
C ALA A 378 -4.61 10.28 11.19
N ARG A 379 -5.74 10.40 10.50
CA ARG A 379 -6.45 9.26 9.90
C ARG A 379 -5.95 8.92 8.49
N SER A 380 -5.14 9.79 7.91
CA SER A 380 -4.48 9.60 6.63
C SER A 380 -3.21 10.42 6.54
N PHE A 381 -2.45 10.20 5.48
CA PHE A 381 -1.28 10.99 5.11
C PHE A 381 -1.63 12.47 4.93
N GLY A 382 -2.71 12.79 4.22
CA GLY A 382 -3.16 14.17 4.07
C GLY A 382 -3.48 14.83 5.42
N ASP A 383 -4.19 14.13 6.32
CA ASP A 383 -4.45 14.63 7.68
C ASP A 383 -3.13 14.85 8.45
N TYR A 384 -2.15 13.96 8.29
CA TYR A 384 -0.85 14.04 8.93
C TYR A 384 -0.02 15.24 8.45
N VAL A 385 0.04 15.46 7.13
CA VAL A 385 0.73 16.61 6.54
C VAL A 385 0.09 17.92 6.99
N ILE A 386 -1.25 18.03 6.96
CA ILE A 386 -1.96 19.23 7.43
C ILE A 386 -1.65 19.55 8.89
N GLN A 387 -1.50 18.53 9.75
CA GLN A 387 -1.10 18.72 11.14
C GLN A 387 0.35 19.20 11.26
N ALA A 388 1.25 18.74 10.39
CA ALA A 388 2.66 19.17 10.37
C ALA A 388 2.84 20.61 9.87
N TYR A 389 1.95 21.09 8.99
CA TYR A 389 1.95 22.44 8.42
C TYR A 389 0.83 23.33 8.97
N ASP A 390 0.60 23.31 10.28
CA ASP A 390 -0.47 24.07 10.95
C ASP A 390 -0.35 25.60 10.76
N MET A 391 0.87 26.07 10.52
CA MET A 391 1.22 27.45 10.21
C MET A 391 0.67 27.96 8.87
N VAL A 392 0.41 27.06 7.91
CA VAL A 392 -0.21 27.41 6.62
C VAL A 392 -1.70 27.65 6.85
N ARG A 393 -2.17 28.87 6.61
CA ARG A 393 -3.51 29.32 7.01
C ARG A 393 -4.56 29.20 5.92
N PHE A 394 -4.14 29.02 4.67
CA PHE A 394 -5.04 28.93 3.52
C PHE A 394 -5.05 27.49 3.01
N ASN A 395 -6.24 27.03 2.61
CA ASN A 395 -6.38 25.69 2.06
C ASN A 395 -5.92 25.66 0.59
N GLU A 396 -6.29 26.67 -0.18
CA GLU A 396 -6.12 26.73 -1.63
C GLU A 396 -5.00 27.70 -2.03
N SER A 397 -4.23 27.30 -3.02
CA SER A 397 -3.30 28.10 -3.81
C SER A 397 -3.54 27.82 -5.31
N PRO A 398 -3.10 28.70 -6.22
CA PRO A 398 -3.14 28.43 -7.65
C PRO A 398 -2.40 27.13 -7.98
N THR A 399 -2.97 26.28 -8.85
CA THR A 399 -2.28 25.05 -9.26
C THR A 399 -0.96 25.38 -9.96
N GLU A 400 0.14 24.86 -9.42
CA GLU A 400 1.47 25.00 -9.98
C GLU A 400 1.68 24.14 -11.25
N GLU A 401 2.25 24.73 -12.30
CA GLU A 401 2.47 24.02 -13.57
C GLU A 401 3.48 22.87 -13.39
N LEU A 402 4.48 23.01 -12.52
CA LEU A 402 5.39 21.90 -12.22
C LEU A 402 4.65 20.70 -11.63
N ALA A 403 3.70 20.93 -10.71
CA ALA A 403 2.89 19.86 -10.14
C ALA A 403 2.02 19.19 -11.22
N ARG A 404 1.53 19.95 -12.21
CA ARG A 404 0.86 19.38 -13.40
C ARG A 404 1.80 18.53 -14.25
N GLN A 405 3.07 18.91 -14.40
CA GLN A 405 4.06 18.10 -15.12
C GLN A 405 4.36 16.78 -14.40
N TYR A 406 4.44 16.77 -13.06
CA TYR A 406 4.53 15.53 -12.28
C TYR A 406 3.29 14.66 -12.48
N VAL A 407 2.09 15.26 -12.41
CA VAL A 407 0.83 14.58 -12.69
C VAL A 407 0.84 13.95 -14.07
N ARG A 408 1.25 14.67 -15.11
CA ARG A 408 1.33 14.15 -16.49
C ARG A 408 2.20 12.90 -16.58
N ALA A 409 3.38 12.93 -15.94
CA ALA A 409 4.27 11.77 -15.91
C ALA A 409 3.64 10.56 -15.21
N LEU A 410 2.92 10.77 -14.11
CA LEU A 410 2.28 9.71 -13.33
C LEU A 410 0.96 9.23 -13.95
N ALA A 411 0.19 10.11 -14.57
CA ALA A 411 -1.12 9.81 -15.16
C ALA A 411 -0.98 8.86 -16.34
N GLY A 412 0.07 9.02 -17.15
CA GLY A 412 0.42 8.09 -18.22
C GLY A 412 0.75 6.68 -17.70
N ILE A 413 1.38 6.57 -16.52
CA ILE A 413 1.67 5.28 -15.87
C ILE A 413 0.40 4.66 -15.29
N ALA A 414 -0.41 5.48 -14.61
CA ALA A 414 -1.65 5.06 -13.95
C ALA A 414 -2.81 4.75 -14.91
N GLY A 415 -2.72 5.17 -16.18
CA GLY A 415 -3.81 5.04 -17.14
C GLY A 415 -5.03 5.90 -16.78
N VAL A 416 -4.81 7.06 -16.15
CA VAL A 416 -5.86 8.02 -15.80
C VAL A 416 -5.69 9.33 -16.57
N PRO A 417 -6.77 10.11 -16.79
CA PRO A 417 -6.64 11.46 -17.33
C PRO A 417 -5.79 12.36 -16.44
N GLU A 418 -5.13 13.36 -17.04
CA GLU A 418 -4.53 14.47 -16.30
C GLU A 418 -5.64 15.23 -15.53
N GLY A 419 -5.32 15.63 -14.30
CA GLY A 419 -6.22 16.34 -13.40
C GLY A 419 -5.44 17.35 -12.57
N ASP A 420 -6.13 17.99 -11.64
CA ASP A 420 -5.53 18.99 -10.76
C ASP A 420 -4.80 18.29 -9.60
N PRO A 421 -3.46 18.45 -9.46
CA PRO A 421 -2.69 17.85 -8.36
C PRO A 421 -3.19 18.25 -6.98
N PHE A 422 -3.82 19.43 -6.83
CA PHE A 422 -4.27 19.93 -5.53
C PHE A 422 -5.69 19.46 -5.18
N GLN A 423 -6.35 18.72 -6.07
CA GLN A 423 -7.58 18.01 -5.75
C GLN A 423 -7.25 16.66 -5.12
N LEU A 424 -7.34 16.57 -3.79
CA LEU A 424 -6.89 15.39 -3.04
C LEU A 424 -7.53 14.06 -3.50
N ALA A 425 -8.79 14.06 -3.94
CA ALA A 425 -9.44 12.85 -4.45
C ALA A 425 -8.83 12.37 -5.78
N TYR A 426 -8.40 13.30 -6.64
CA TYR A 426 -7.69 12.98 -7.86
C TYR A 426 -6.27 12.49 -7.55
N LEU A 427 -5.55 13.20 -6.68
CA LEU A 427 -4.20 12.86 -6.26
C LEU A 427 -4.14 11.46 -5.61
N ASP A 428 -5.10 11.15 -4.73
CA ASP A 428 -5.24 9.83 -4.08
C ASP A 428 -5.37 8.70 -5.11
N ARG A 429 -6.26 8.87 -6.08
CA ARG A 429 -6.46 7.92 -7.17
C ARG A 429 -5.20 7.78 -8.04
N LEU A 430 -4.61 8.91 -8.45
CA LEU A 430 -3.44 8.95 -9.32
C LEU A 430 -2.27 8.18 -8.70
N LEU A 431 -1.93 8.48 -7.45
CA LEU A 431 -0.79 7.87 -6.76
C LEU A 431 -1.04 6.38 -6.49
N GLY A 432 -2.24 6.02 -6.04
CA GLY A 432 -2.61 4.64 -5.81
C GLY A 432 -2.53 3.77 -7.07
N GLN A 433 -2.91 4.31 -8.24
CA GLN A 433 -2.84 3.62 -9.52
C GLN A 433 -1.45 3.68 -10.18
N ALA A 434 -0.64 4.70 -9.89
CA ALA A 434 0.73 4.84 -10.42
C ALA A 434 1.76 3.98 -9.66
N ALA A 435 1.46 3.55 -8.44
CA ALA A 435 2.34 2.71 -7.63
C ALA A 435 2.39 1.27 -8.17
N HIS A 436 3.58 0.80 -8.51
CA HIS A 436 3.76 -0.57 -9.00
C HIS A 436 3.80 -1.56 -7.81
N PRO A 437 3.07 -2.70 -7.86
CA PRO A 437 3.00 -3.65 -6.75
C PRO A 437 4.36 -4.16 -6.26
N ALA A 438 5.30 -4.42 -7.17
CA ALA A 438 6.65 -4.86 -6.79
C ALA A 438 7.48 -3.77 -6.08
N VAL A 439 7.22 -2.49 -6.39
CA VAL A 439 7.88 -1.36 -5.71
C VAL A 439 7.33 -1.24 -4.29
N LEU A 440 6.00 -1.36 -4.12
CA LEU A 440 5.36 -1.40 -2.80
C LEU A 440 5.94 -2.53 -1.94
N GLY A 441 6.05 -3.74 -2.50
CA GLY A 441 6.67 -4.87 -1.83
C GLY A 441 8.09 -4.62 -1.34
N SER A 442 8.94 -4.14 -2.25
CA SER A 442 10.35 -3.88 -1.91
C SER A 442 10.48 -2.79 -0.84
N ALA A 443 9.64 -1.75 -0.87
CA ALA A 443 9.64 -0.69 0.13
C ALA A 443 9.13 -1.18 1.49
N ILE A 444 8.07 -2.00 1.52
CA ILE A 444 7.54 -2.59 2.75
C ILE A 444 8.59 -3.47 3.43
N ASP A 445 9.30 -4.28 2.65
CA ASP A 445 10.40 -5.12 3.15
C ASP A 445 11.55 -4.26 3.69
N ALA A 446 11.95 -3.21 2.96
CA ALA A 446 13.01 -2.29 3.38
C ALA A 446 12.69 -1.57 4.71
N LEU A 447 11.43 -1.15 4.88
CA LEU A 447 10.93 -0.49 6.09
C LEU A 447 10.58 -1.48 7.22
N ARG A 448 10.71 -2.79 6.99
CA ARG A 448 10.39 -3.85 7.97
C ARG A 448 8.97 -3.68 8.53
N LEU A 449 7.99 -3.45 7.66
CA LEU A 449 6.60 -3.26 8.07
C LEU A 449 5.87 -4.59 8.19
N ALA A 450 4.85 -4.63 9.06
CA ALA A 450 3.86 -5.70 9.10
C ALA A 450 2.47 -5.13 9.43
N PRO A 451 1.38 -5.87 9.15
CA PRO A 451 0.06 -5.50 9.65
C PRO A 451 0.08 -5.30 11.16
N ALA A 452 -0.51 -4.21 11.64
CA ALA A 452 -0.72 -3.97 13.05
C ALA A 452 -1.75 -4.98 13.60
N GLN A 453 -1.57 -5.38 14.86
CA GLN A 453 -2.43 -6.38 15.53
C GLN A 453 -3.71 -5.78 16.10
#